data_AF-A0A524MQ19-F1
#
_entry.id   AF-A0A524MQ19-F1
#
_cell.length_a   1.000
_cell.length_b   1.000
_cell.length_c   1.000
_cell.angle_alpha   90.00
_cell.angle_beta   90.00
_cell.angle_gamma   90.00
#
_symmetry.space_group_name_H-M   'P 1'
#
loop_
_entity.id
_entity.type
_entity.pdbx_description
1 polymer ?
#
loop_
_entity_poly.entity_id
_entity_poly.type
_entity_poly.pdbx_seq_one_letter_code
_entity_poly.pdbx_strand_id
1 'polypeptide(L)'
;MMHNTGIKSGSPELSTGSLSVSGPQPGWMTLDEARERAFTGEIVFEVEPEVLVYLDNGVVYYAERVSGPSLARRLVEAGVIEQIQLERGTVRVGDVEHLGRLFDREPSVDRDAVMVVTETSTEDLTTELANYAVATVRVTAYRHHPSGVHRWFVAQLDAQAAARQVGSVSQVDAAIGAEIPGLSMVPDAIGDELVIEWDELSDPTTPLDASGAFDVFMFDPYRAGDMTVSGVEVDVDVDDVIIEFDAVETVEPVEI
;
A
#
# COMPACT_ATOMS: atom_id res chain seq x y z
N MET A 1 47.36 -35.66 23.82
CA MET A 1 45.95 -35.48 23.41
C MET A 1 45.45 -34.17 24.01
N MET A 2 45.28 -33.14 23.20
CA MET A 2 44.55 -31.92 23.59
C MET A 2 43.64 -31.57 22.41
N HIS A 3 42.35 -31.87 22.55
CA HIS A 3 41.33 -31.47 21.60
C HIS A 3 40.96 -30.02 21.92
N ASN A 4 41.34 -29.11 21.03
CA ASN A 4 40.86 -27.74 21.07
C ASN A 4 39.64 -27.67 20.15
N THR A 5 38.44 -27.74 20.73
CA THR A 5 37.18 -27.56 20.01
C THR A 5 37.02 -26.07 19.72
N GLY A 6 37.17 -25.72 18.44
CA GLY A 6 36.94 -24.39 17.92
C GLY A 6 35.54 -23.88 18.27
N ILE A 7 35.52 -22.66 18.80
CA ILE A 7 34.35 -21.81 19.00
C ILE A 7 33.70 -21.63 17.62
N LYS A 8 32.49 -22.16 17.44
CA LYS A 8 31.63 -21.80 16.31
C LYS A 8 31.17 -20.36 16.54
N SER A 9 31.76 -19.41 15.81
CA SER A 9 31.22 -18.07 15.67
C SER A 9 29.93 -18.14 14.85
N GLY A 10 28.81 -18.41 15.51
CA GLY A 10 27.49 -18.06 14.98
C GLY A 10 27.29 -16.58 15.24
N SER A 11 27.68 -15.73 14.30
CA SER A 11 27.24 -14.34 14.30
C SER A 11 25.71 -14.33 14.27
N PRO A 12 25.03 -13.53 15.12
CA PRO A 12 23.64 -13.21 14.86
C PRO A 12 23.65 -12.36 13.59
N GLU A 13 23.28 -12.95 12.46
CA GLU A 13 22.84 -12.14 11.34
C GLU A 13 21.72 -11.25 11.90
N LEU A 14 22.01 -9.95 11.95
CA LEU A 14 20.99 -8.93 12.04
C LEU A 14 20.15 -9.11 10.77
N SER A 15 19.18 -10.01 10.84
CA SER A 15 18.21 -10.25 9.78
C SER A 15 17.53 -8.93 9.52
N THR A 16 18.03 -8.23 8.51
CA THR A 16 17.29 -7.21 7.79
C THR A 16 16.26 -8.01 6.99
N GLY A 17 15.30 -8.59 7.72
CA GLY A 17 14.59 -9.80 7.34
C GLY A 17 13.56 -9.49 6.28
N SER A 18 13.91 -9.80 5.03
CA SER A 18 12.90 -9.99 3.99
C SER A 18 11.86 -10.99 4.50
N LEU A 19 10.58 -10.63 4.39
CA LEU A 19 9.48 -11.58 4.55
C LEU A 19 9.79 -12.83 3.72
N SER A 20 9.92 -13.99 4.37
CA SER A 20 10.42 -15.20 3.71
C SER A 20 9.63 -16.43 4.18
N VAL A 21 9.37 -17.34 3.24
CA VAL A 21 8.65 -18.60 3.50
C VAL A 21 9.66 -19.74 3.51
N SER A 22 9.62 -20.59 4.55
CA SER A 22 10.48 -21.77 4.66
C SER A 22 9.66 -23.04 4.49
N GLY A 23 9.43 -23.41 3.23
CA GLY A 23 8.58 -24.55 2.88
C GLY A 23 7.07 -24.26 3.02
N PRO A 24 6.21 -25.25 2.73
CA PRO A 24 4.76 -25.06 2.76
C PRO A 24 4.27 -24.68 4.17
N GLN A 25 3.69 -23.50 4.29
CA GLN A 25 3.12 -22.99 5.54
C GLN A 25 1.80 -22.27 5.27
N PRO A 26 0.91 -22.15 6.26
CA PRO A 26 -0.34 -21.43 6.06
C PRO A 26 -0.08 -19.93 5.80
N GLY A 27 -0.85 -19.32 4.90
CA GLY A 27 -0.68 -17.92 4.51
C GLY A 27 -0.74 -16.94 5.68
N TRP A 28 -1.45 -17.28 6.76
CA TRP A 28 -1.53 -16.43 7.95
C TRP A 28 -0.16 -16.17 8.58
N MET A 29 0.80 -17.09 8.49
CA MET A 29 2.14 -16.89 9.07
C MET A 29 2.87 -15.74 8.38
N THR A 30 2.78 -15.64 7.05
CA THR A 30 3.38 -14.55 6.29
C THR A 30 2.66 -13.22 6.55
N LEU A 31 1.33 -13.24 6.69
CA LEU A 31 0.56 -12.05 7.04
C LEU A 31 0.87 -11.56 8.46
N ASP A 32 1.07 -12.47 9.40
CA ASP A 32 1.45 -12.17 10.78
C ASP A 32 2.85 -11.57 10.85
N GLU A 33 3.82 -12.16 10.13
CA GLU A 33 5.18 -11.64 10.01
C GLU A 33 5.19 -10.23 9.39
N ALA A 34 4.34 -9.98 8.37
CA ALA A 34 4.19 -8.67 7.75
C ALA A 34 3.58 -7.64 8.72
N ARG A 35 2.62 -8.07 9.55
CA ARG A 35 2.02 -7.25 10.61
C ARG A 35 3.04 -6.88 11.68
N GLU A 36 3.78 -7.86 12.21
CA GLU A 36 4.79 -7.64 13.26
C GLU A 36 5.90 -6.69 12.81
N ARG A 37 6.23 -6.70 11.51
CA ARG A 37 7.24 -5.81 10.91
C ARG A 37 6.69 -4.49 10.40
N ALA A 38 5.40 -4.23 10.58
CA ALA A 38 4.73 -3.05 10.04
C ALA A 38 5.01 -2.86 8.53
N PHE A 39 4.98 -3.95 7.75
CA PHE A 39 5.34 -3.94 6.34
C PHE A 39 4.38 -3.06 5.51
N THR A 40 4.96 -2.24 4.63
CA THR A 40 4.23 -1.48 3.61
C THR A 40 4.68 -1.94 2.23
N GLY A 41 3.73 -2.36 1.39
CA GLY A 41 3.99 -2.80 0.03
C GLY A 41 3.06 -3.91 -0.45
N GLU A 42 3.54 -4.66 -1.43
CA GLU A 42 2.83 -5.77 -2.08
C GLU A 42 3.46 -7.10 -1.67
N ILE A 43 2.61 -8.08 -1.33
CA ILE A 43 2.97 -9.48 -1.19
C ILE A 43 2.17 -10.26 -2.24
N VAL A 44 2.86 -10.99 -3.10
CA VAL A 44 2.27 -11.91 -4.06
C VAL A 44 2.41 -13.32 -3.52
N PHE A 45 1.29 -14.00 -3.33
CA PHE A 45 1.22 -15.40 -2.94
C PHE A 45 1.10 -16.24 -4.20
N GLU A 46 2.11 -17.09 -4.45
CA GLU A 46 2.16 -17.98 -5.62
C GLU A 46 1.28 -19.23 -5.40
N VAL A 47 -0.02 -18.99 -5.21
CA VAL A 47 -1.09 -19.98 -5.19
C VAL A 47 -1.87 -19.92 -6.51
N GLU A 48 -2.75 -20.89 -6.79
CA GLU A 48 -3.57 -20.88 -8.00
C GLU A 48 -5.04 -20.53 -7.67
N PRO A 49 -5.58 -19.41 -8.17
CA PRO A 49 -4.91 -18.33 -8.88
C PRO A 49 -4.10 -17.43 -7.91
N GLU A 50 -3.07 -16.75 -8.44
CA GLU A 50 -2.19 -15.88 -7.64
C GLU A 50 -3.00 -14.83 -6.88
N VAL A 51 -2.63 -14.62 -5.62
CA VAL A 51 -3.26 -13.63 -4.74
C VAL A 51 -2.27 -12.52 -4.43
N LEU A 52 -2.68 -11.28 -4.69
CA LEU A 52 -1.92 -10.08 -4.35
C LEU A 52 -2.54 -9.48 -3.10
N VAL A 53 -1.70 -9.21 -2.11
CA VAL A 53 -2.09 -8.56 -0.86
C VAL A 53 -1.29 -7.28 -0.73
N TYR A 54 -1.98 -6.18 -0.49
CA TYR A 54 -1.39 -4.87 -0.31
C TYR A 54 -1.53 -4.41 1.12
N LEU A 55 -0.40 -4.01 1.69
CA LEU A 55 -0.29 -3.63 3.10
C LEU A 55 0.21 -2.20 3.24
N ASP A 56 -0.27 -1.55 4.30
CA ASP A 56 0.27 -0.30 4.81
C ASP A 56 0.47 -0.42 6.32
N ASN A 57 1.71 -0.23 6.78
CA ASN A 57 2.10 -0.34 8.18
C ASN A 57 1.64 -1.67 8.84
N GLY A 58 1.74 -2.78 8.09
CA GLY A 58 1.33 -4.12 8.53
C GLY A 58 -0.17 -4.39 8.48
N VAL A 59 -0.98 -3.47 7.98
CA VAL A 59 -2.44 -3.63 7.83
C VAL A 59 -2.77 -3.89 6.37
N VAL A 60 -3.48 -4.99 6.09
CA VAL A 60 -4.00 -5.29 4.75
C VAL A 60 -5.13 -4.30 4.44
N TYR A 61 -4.94 -3.49 3.40
CA TYR A 61 -5.98 -2.55 2.94
C TYR A 61 -6.68 -3.03 1.67
N TYR A 62 -6.06 -3.93 0.91
CA TYR A 62 -6.65 -4.46 -0.31
C TYR A 62 -6.03 -5.82 -0.66
N ALA A 63 -6.85 -6.75 -1.13
CA ALA A 63 -6.42 -8.01 -1.69
C ALA A 63 -7.21 -8.33 -2.96
N GLU A 64 -6.55 -8.99 -3.92
CA GLU A 64 -7.20 -9.45 -5.15
C GLU A 64 -6.54 -10.69 -5.73
N ARG A 65 -7.26 -11.34 -6.64
CA ARG A 65 -6.75 -12.43 -7.48
C ARG A 65 -6.33 -11.88 -8.83
N VAL A 66 -5.21 -12.33 -9.39
CA VAL A 66 -4.72 -11.86 -10.71
C VAL A 66 -5.76 -12.06 -11.82
N SER A 67 -6.50 -13.16 -11.77
CA SER A 67 -7.54 -13.51 -12.74
C SER A 67 -8.93 -12.98 -12.37
N GLY A 68 -9.04 -12.22 -11.29
CA GLY A 68 -10.31 -11.69 -10.80
C GLY A 68 -10.83 -10.49 -11.61
N PRO A 69 -12.12 -10.15 -11.48
CA PRO A 69 -12.64 -8.90 -11.99
C PRO A 69 -11.93 -7.72 -11.31
N SER A 70 -11.65 -6.67 -12.10
CA SER A 70 -11.06 -5.43 -11.57
C SER A 70 -11.93 -4.83 -10.48
N LEU A 71 -11.33 -4.07 -9.55
CA LEU A 71 -12.10 -3.38 -8.51
C LEU A 71 -13.22 -2.51 -9.09
N ALA A 72 -12.94 -1.77 -10.17
CA ALA A 72 -13.94 -0.96 -10.84
C ALA A 72 -15.16 -1.77 -11.28
N ARG A 73 -14.92 -2.94 -11.88
CA ARG A 73 -15.99 -3.86 -12.29
C ARG A 73 -16.74 -4.41 -11.09
N ARG A 74 -16.05 -4.83 -10.02
CA ARG A 74 -16.67 -5.35 -8.80
C ARG A 74 -17.60 -4.33 -8.14
N LEU A 75 -17.21 -3.06 -8.10
CA LEU A 75 -18.03 -1.99 -7.51
C LEU A 75 -19.30 -1.72 -8.34
N VAL A 76 -19.21 -1.79 -9.67
CA VAL A 76 -20.39 -1.68 -10.55
C VAL A 76 -21.32 -2.89 -10.39
N GLU A 77 -20.76 -4.10 -10.38
CA GLU A 77 -21.53 -5.35 -10.21
C GLU A 77 -22.21 -5.42 -8.84
N ALA A 78 -21.58 -4.89 -7.79
CA ALA A 78 -22.17 -4.77 -6.45
C ALA A 78 -23.25 -3.67 -6.36
N GLY A 79 -23.42 -2.85 -7.41
CA GLY A 79 -24.40 -1.77 -7.44
C GLY A 79 -24.10 -0.60 -6.51
N VAL A 80 -22.87 -0.50 -5.99
CA VAL A 80 -22.46 0.61 -5.10
C VAL A 80 -21.99 1.84 -5.89
N ILE A 81 -21.67 1.66 -7.17
CA ILE A 81 -21.44 2.75 -8.11
C ILE A 81 -22.14 2.45 -9.44
N GLU A 82 -22.63 3.49 -10.09
CA GLU A 82 -23.10 3.41 -11.47
C GLU A 82 -21.93 3.55 -12.46
N GLN A 83 -22.09 3.00 -13.66
CA GLN A 83 -21.10 3.10 -14.73
C GLN A 83 -20.73 4.56 -15.06
N ILE A 84 -21.71 5.46 -15.07
CA ILE A 84 -21.49 6.88 -15.33
C ILE A 84 -20.71 7.57 -14.20
N GLN A 85 -20.92 7.16 -12.95
CA GLN A 85 -20.17 7.67 -11.80
C GLN A 85 -18.71 7.20 -11.86
N LEU A 86 -18.50 5.91 -12.19
CA LEU A 86 -17.17 5.35 -12.39
C LEU A 86 -16.40 6.11 -13.47
N GLU A 87 -17.02 6.41 -14.61
CA GLU A 87 -16.37 7.14 -15.71
C GLU A 87 -15.93 8.55 -15.33
N ARG A 88 -16.76 9.28 -14.56
CA ARG A 88 -16.45 10.64 -14.09
C ARG A 88 -15.39 10.63 -12.99
N GLY A 89 -15.48 9.65 -12.10
CA GLY A 89 -14.62 9.49 -10.93
C GLY A 89 -13.24 8.92 -11.22
N THR A 90 -13.10 8.12 -12.28
CA THR A 90 -11.83 7.50 -12.67
C THR A 90 -10.91 8.50 -13.38
N VAL A 91 -9.63 8.44 -13.05
CA VAL A 91 -8.57 9.13 -13.79
C VAL A 91 -7.83 8.09 -14.63
N ARG A 92 -7.69 8.32 -15.94
CA ARG A 92 -6.94 7.43 -16.83
C ARG A 92 -5.61 8.07 -17.21
N VAL A 93 -4.51 7.34 -17.02
CA VAL A 93 -3.16 7.77 -17.42
C VAL A 93 -2.53 6.63 -18.21
N GLY A 94 -2.42 6.79 -19.52
CA GLY A 94 -2.09 5.67 -20.41
C GLY A 94 -3.13 4.55 -20.26
N ASP A 95 -2.66 3.34 -20.02
CA ASP A 95 -3.51 2.13 -19.85
C ASP A 95 -3.92 1.88 -18.39
N VAL A 96 -3.61 2.80 -17.46
CA VAL A 96 -3.90 2.64 -16.03
C VAL A 96 -5.18 3.39 -15.66
N GLU A 97 -6.13 2.66 -15.08
CA GLU A 97 -7.32 3.23 -14.45
C GLU A 97 -7.07 3.49 -12.96
N HIS A 98 -7.12 4.77 -12.57
CA HIS A 98 -6.83 5.23 -11.22
C HIS A 98 -8.11 5.70 -10.51
N LEU A 99 -8.47 4.99 -9.44
CA LEU A 99 -9.65 5.17 -8.61
C LEU A 99 -9.39 5.98 -7.33
N GLY A 100 -8.13 6.23 -6.98
CA GLY A 100 -7.78 6.94 -5.73
C GLY A 100 -8.34 8.37 -5.57
N ARG A 101 -8.98 8.94 -6.61
CA ARG A 101 -9.68 10.24 -6.56
C ARG A 101 -11.18 10.14 -6.84
N LEU A 102 -11.75 8.93 -6.80
CA LEU A 102 -13.17 8.67 -7.06
C LEU A 102 -14.08 9.61 -6.28
N PHE A 103 -13.92 9.67 -4.96
CA PHE A 103 -14.77 10.49 -4.07
C PHE A 103 -14.53 12.00 -4.21
N ASP A 104 -13.32 12.42 -4.62
CA ASP A 104 -13.03 13.84 -4.89
C ASP A 104 -13.73 14.32 -6.17
N ARG A 105 -13.83 13.44 -7.17
CA ARG A 105 -14.29 13.75 -8.52
C ARG A 105 -15.77 13.50 -8.73
N GLU A 106 -16.32 12.50 -8.05
CA GLU A 106 -17.74 12.15 -8.10
C GLU A 106 -18.30 12.08 -6.67
N PRO A 107 -18.70 13.23 -6.10
CA PRO A 107 -19.22 13.30 -4.73
C PRO A 107 -20.58 12.61 -4.54
N SER A 108 -21.26 12.21 -5.62
CA SER A 108 -22.51 11.46 -5.53
C SER A 108 -22.32 9.98 -5.19
N VAL A 109 -21.09 9.46 -5.27
CA VAL A 109 -20.77 8.09 -4.86
C VAL A 109 -20.87 7.97 -3.34
N ASP A 110 -21.60 6.96 -2.88
CA ASP A 110 -21.62 6.60 -1.47
C ASP A 110 -20.27 5.96 -1.08
N ARG A 111 -19.46 6.75 -0.35
CA ARG A 111 -18.14 6.30 0.10
C ARG A 111 -18.25 5.09 1.02
N ASP A 112 -19.19 5.08 1.94
CA ASP A 112 -19.27 4.03 2.96
C ASP A 112 -19.66 2.70 2.30
N ALA A 113 -20.59 2.72 1.34
CA ALA A 113 -20.94 1.53 0.57
C ALA A 113 -19.74 0.96 -0.21
N VAL A 114 -18.95 1.82 -0.87
CA VAL A 114 -17.74 1.40 -1.60
C VAL A 114 -16.69 0.81 -0.65
N MET A 115 -16.48 1.44 0.51
CA MET A 115 -15.53 0.95 1.52
C MET A 115 -15.96 -0.41 2.05
N VAL A 116 -17.23 -0.59 2.43
CA VAL A 116 -17.75 -1.86 2.95
C VAL A 116 -17.59 -3.00 1.94
N VAL A 117 -17.90 -2.78 0.65
CA VAL A 117 -17.71 -3.82 -0.38
C VAL A 117 -16.22 -4.18 -0.54
N THR A 118 -15.35 -3.17 -0.54
CA THR A 118 -13.91 -3.37 -0.71
C THR A 118 -13.32 -4.12 0.49
N GLU A 119 -13.66 -3.70 1.71
CA GLU A 119 -13.25 -4.31 2.97
C GLU A 119 -13.75 -5.75 3.07
N THR A 120 -15.05 -5.99 2.84
CA THR A 120 -15.64 -7.34 2.90
C THR A 120 -14.94 -8.28 1.92
N SER A 121 -14.74 -7.85 0.66
CA SER A 121 -14.06 -8.70 -0.34
C SER A 121 -12.60 -8.96 0.00
N THR A 122 -11.93 -8.00 0.64
CA THR A 122 -10.55 -8.12 1.08
C THR A 122 -10.46 -9.07 2.28
N GLU A 123 -11.38 -8.98 3.23
CA GLU A 123 -11.48 -9.85 4.39
C GLU A 123 -11.76 -11.29 3.97
N ASP A 124 -12.72 -11.51 3.06
CA ASP A 124 -13.07 -12.83 2.53
C ASP A 124 -11.83 -13.49 1.91
N LEU A 125 -11.14 -12.78 1.01
CA LEU A 125 -9.96 -13.30 0.33
C LEU A 125 -8.78 -13.52 1.29
N THR A 126 -8.58 -12.61 2.26
CA THR A 126 -7.52 -12.75 3.25
C THR A 126 -7.79 -13.93 4.19
N THR A 127 -9.05 -14.16 4.55
CA THR A 127 -9.48 -15.30 5.36
C THR A 127 -9.31 -16.61 4.61
N GLU A 128 -9.63 -16.64 3.32
CA GLU A 128 -9.35 -17.79 2.46
C GLU A 128 -7.85 -18.07 2.37
N LEU A 129 -7.06 -17.03 2.08
CA LEU A 129 -5.60 -17.09 1.98
C LEU A 129 -4.92 -17.55 3.27
N ALA A 130 -5.42 -17.10 4.42
CA ALA A 130 -4.90 -17.49 5.73
C ALA A 130 -4.88 -19.01 5.91
N ASN A 131 -5.81 -19.73 5.29
CA ASN A 131 -5.96 -21.17 5.42
C ASN A 131 -5.29 -21.98 4.29
N TYR A 132 -4.78 -21.32 3.24
CA TYR A 132 -4.06 -22.01 2.17
C TYR A 132 -2.61 -22.32 2.55
N ALA A 133 -2.13 -23.48 2.09
CA ALA A 133 -0.71 -23.82 2.14
C ALA A 133 0.03 -23.05 1.04
N VAL A 134 0.93 -22.16 1.45
CA VAL A 134 1.75 -21.30 0.60
C VAL A 134 3.18 -21.80 0.67
N ALA A 135 3.78 -22.09 -0.49
CA ALA A 135 5.18 -22.51 -0.58
C ALA A 135 6.13 -21.36 -0.93
N THR A 136 5.63 -20.38 -1.71
CA THR A 136 6.43 -19.26 -2.22
C THR A 136 5.64 -17.97 -2.14
N VAL A 137 6.33 -16.90 -1.78
CA VAL A 137 5.83 -15.52 -1.84
C VAL A 137 6.86 -14.62 -2.50
N ARG A 138 6.39 -13.60 -3.20
CA ARG A 138 7.22 -12.50 -3.70
C ARG A 138 6.81 -11.21 -3.01
N VAL A 139 7.79 -10.40 -2.63
CA VAL A 139 7.55 -9.19 -1.83
C VAL A 139 8.16 -7.99 -2.51
N THR A 140 7.35 -6.94 -2.69
CA THR A 140 7.78 -5.66 -3.25
C THR A 140 7.46 -4.56 -2.26
N ALA A 141 8.48 -4.07 -1.55
CA ALA A 141 8.33 -2.99 -0.58
C ALA A 141 7.85 -1.68 -1.25
N TYR A 142 7.02 -0.92 -0.54
CA TYR A 142 6.48 0.39 -0.96
C TYR A 142 5.69 0.39 -2.27
N ARG A 143 5.35 -0.78 -2.80
CA ARG A 143 4.47 -0.90 -3.95
C ARG A 143 3.01 -0.85 -3.51
N HIS A 144 2.35 0.26 -3.81
CA HIS A 144 0.90 0.39 -3.63
C HIS A 144 0.14 -0.16 -4.84
N HIS A 145 -1.13 -0.50 -4.63
CA HIS A 145 -1.99 -0.97 -5.70
C HIS A 145 -2.12 0.11 -6.81
N PRO A 146 -1.98 -0.26 -8.11
CA PRO A 146 -1.90 0.69 -9.23
C PRO A 146 -3.15 1.57 -9.40
N SER A 147 -4.33 1.12 -8.96
CA SER A 147 -5.54 1.96 -9.01
C SER A 147 -5.54 3.11 -7.98
N GLY A 148 -4.56 3.15 -7.07
CA GLY A 148 -4.45 4.22 -6.08
C GLY A 148 -5.44 4.15 -4.91
N VAL A 149 -6.09 3.00 -4.71
CA VAL A 149 -7.09 2.77 -3.65
C VAL A 149 -6.52 2.90 -2.24
N HIS A 150 -5.20 2.78 -2.05
CA HIS A 150 -4.52 3.06 -0.78
C HIS A 150 -4.93 4.43 -0.19
N ARG A 151 -5.20 5.43 -1.05
CA ARG A 151 -5.61 6.77 -0.64
C ARG A 151 -6.95 6.80 0.08
N TRP A 152 -7.83 5.84 -0.17
CA TRP A 152 -9.15 5.78 0.47
C TRP A 152 -9.05 5.49 1.96
N PHE A 153 -8.03 4.72 2.36
CA PHE A 153 -7.76 4.28 3.72
C PHE A 153 -6.88 5.28 4.49
N VAL A 154 -5.87 5.87 3.84
CA VAL A 154 -5.00 6.88 4.47
C VAL A 154 -5.78 8.15 4.83
N ALA A 155 -6.67 8.62 3.95
CA ALA A 155 -7.45 9.83 4.21
C ALA A 155 -8.40 9.69 5.42
N GLN A 156 -8.81 8.46 5.79
CA GLN A 156 -9.59 8.24 7.02
C GLN A 156 -8.72 8.39 8.26
N LEU A 157 -7.46 7.92 8.24
CA LEU A 157 -6.53 8.10 9.35
C LEU A 157 -6.28 9.57 9.63
N ASP A 158 -6.07 10.40 8.61
CA ASP A 158 -5.86 11.83 8.77
C ASP A 158 -7.11 12.55 9.30
N ALA A 159 -8.30 12.20 8.80
CA ALA A 159 -9.56 12.77 9.28
C ALA A 159 -9.87 12.37 10.74
N GLN A 160 -9.58 11.13 11.14
CA GLN A 160 -9.74 10.66 12.52
C GLN A 160 -8.66 11.22 13.45
N ALA A 161 -7.42 11.38 12.99
CA ALA A 161 -6.36 12.04 13.74
C ALA A 161 -6.69 13.52 13.97
N ALA A 162 -7.19 14.22 12.94
CA ALA A 162 -7.67 15.58 13.06
C ALA A 162 -8.87 15.68 14.02
N ALA A 163 -9.84 14.77 13.94
CA ALA A 163 -11.00 14.75 14.85
C ALA A 163 -10.60 14.50 16.32
N ARG A 164 -9.56 13.69 16.59
CA ARG A 164 -9.03 13.50 17.95
C ARG A 164 -8.33 14.75 18.51
N GLN A 165 -7.69 15.55 17.66
CA GLN A 165 -6.98 16.75 18.11
C GLN A 165 -7.93 17.89 18.54
N VAL A 166 -9.19 17.90 18.06
CA VAL A 166 -10.16 18.96 18.39
C VAL A 166 -10.85 18.75 19.76
N GLY A 167 -10.57 17.64 20.46
CA GLY A 167 -11.22 17.29 21.73
C GLY A 167 -10.58 17.81 23.04
N SER A 168 -9.43 18.50 23.03
CA SER A 168 -8.71 18.83 24.28
C SER A 168 -8.50 20.32 24.59
N VAL A 169 -9.12 21.25 23.85
CA VAL A 169 -8.83 22.70 24.00
C VAL A 169 -10.02 23.51 24.52
N SER A 170 -10.93 22.93 25.30
CA SER A 170 -11.97 23.73 25.96
C SER A 170 -12.40 23.13 27.30
N GLN A 171 -11.58 23.36 28.33
CA GLN A 171 -11.99 23.70 29.70
C GLN A 171 -10.79 23.58 30.66
N VAL A 172 -9.87 24.53 30.63
CA VAL A 172 -9.08 24.86 31.82
C VAL A 172 -8.91 26.37 31.87
N ASP A 173 -9.99 27.06 32.24
CA ASP A 173 -9.83 28.39 32.84
C ASP A 173 -10.95 28.64 33.85
N ALA A 174 -10.72 28.16 35.07
CA ALA A 174 -11.38 28.61 36.29
C ALA A 174 -10.53 28.21 37.49
N ALA A 175 -9.62 29.11 37.86
CA ALA A 175 -9.07 29.39 39.19
C ALA A 175 -9.13 28.27 40.25
N ILE A 176 -7.95 27.87 40.76
CA ILE A 176 -7.62 27.86 42.20
C ILE A 176 -6.09 27.88 42.32
N GLY A 177 -5.56 28.96 42.88
CA GLY A 177 -4.23 28.98 43.44
C GLY A 177 -4.20 28.09 44.68
N ALA A 178 -3.32 27.10 44.66
CA ALA A 178 -2.86 26.41 45.86
C ALA A 178 -1.38 26.09 45.65
N GLU A 179 -0.59 26.65 46.55
CA GLU A 179 0.85 26.43 46.70
C GLU A 179 1.19 24.94 46.67
N ILE A 180 2.26 24.57 45.96
CA ILE A 180 2.87 23.25 46.06
C ILE A 180 4.07 23.37 47.02
N PRO A 181 3.95 23.02 48.31
CA PRO A 181 5.10 22.86 49.17
C PRO A 181 5.66 21.45 49.02
N GLY A 182 6.92 21.37 48.60
CA GLY A 182 7.76 20.18 48.84
C GLY A 182 8.20 19.41 47.61
N LEU A 183 9.17 19.95 46.87
CA LEU A 183 10.21 19.14 46.23
C LEU A 183 11.57 19.77 46.52
N SER A 184 12.05 19.47 47.73
CA SER A 184 13.45 19.63 48.10
C SER A 184 14.20 18.36 47.73
N MET A 185 15.34 18.53 47.07
CA MET A 185 16.40 17.56 46.81
C MET A 185 16.18 16.51 45.71
N VAL A 186 16.70 16.82 44.52
CA VAL A 186 17.44 15.86 43.71
C VAL A 186 18.86 16.42 43.51
N PRO A 187 19.94 15.62 43.66
CA PRO A 187 21.30 16.11 43.59
C PRO A 187 21.72 16.48 42.16
N ASP A 188 22.57 17.50 42.13
CA ASP A 188 23.34 18.06 41.03
C ASP A 188 24.20 17.01 40.31
N ALA A 189 23.66 16.29 39.31
CA ALA A 189 24.43 15.37 38.47
C ALA A 189 23.68 14.90 37.19
N ILE A 190 23.10 15.79 36.39
CA ILE A 190 22.92 15.58 34.94
C ILE A 190 23.08 16.95 34.26
N GLY A 191 24.33 17.37 34.08
CA GLY A 191 24.66 18.34 33.04
C GLY A 191 24.69 17.60 31.72
N ASP A 192 23.57 17.65 31.01
CA ASP A 192 23.50 17.66 29.54
C ASP A 192 22.07 18.08 29.20
N GLU A 193 21.91 19.39 29.11
CA GLU A 193 20.80 20.01 28.40
C GLU A 193 20.83 19.46 26.97
N LEU A 194 19.84 18.65 26.62
CA LEU A 194 19.62 18.16 25.27
C LEU A 194 19.18 19.37 24.42
N VAL A 195 20.15 20.20 24.03
CA VAL A 195 19.98 21.28 23.05
C VAL A 195 19.90 20.61 21.70
N ILE A 196 18.69 20.56 21.14
CA ILE A 196 18.48 20.19 19.75
C ILE A 196 18.90 21.40 18.92
N GLU A 197 20.17 21.43 18.50
CA GLU A 197 20.66 22.38 17.50
C GLU A 197 20.15 21.93 16.13
N TRP A 198 19.20 22.69 15.58
CA TRP A 198 18.87 22.58 14.16
C TRP A 198 20.00 23.27 13.40
N ASP A 199 20.76 22.53 12.59
CA ASP A 199 21.71 23.11 11.64
C ASP A 199 20.95 24.14 10.78
N GLU A 200 21.20 25.42 11.03
CA GLU A 200 20.67 26.49 10.21
C GLU A 200 21.28 26.36 8.82
N LEU A 201 20.41 26.08 7.85
CA LEU A 201 20.69 26.07 6.43
C LEU A 201 21.48 27.34 6.05
N SER A 202 22.65 27.13 5.45
CA SER A 202 23.66 28.13 5.19
C SER A 202 23.12 29.36 4.45
N ASP A 203 23.58 30.53 4.92
CA ASP A 203 23.36 31.88 4.39
C ASP A 203 23.41 31.95 2.83
N PRO A 204 22.36 32.47 2.17
CA PRO A 204 22.29 32.58 0.71
C PRO A 204 23.16 33.70 0.09
N THR A 205 24.12 34.28 0.81
CA THR A 205 24.95 35.39 0.30
C THR A 205 26.41 35.06 -0.02
N THR A 206 26.79 33.78 -0.04
CA THR A 206 28.14 33.38 -0.47
C THR A 206 28.20 33.25 -2.00
N PRO A 207 29.10 33.98 -2.71
CA PRO A 207 29.23 33.85 -4.16
C PRO A 207 29.83 32.48 -4.49
N LEU A 208 29.09 31.67 -5.26
CA LEU A 208 29.52 30.37 -5.76
C LEU A 208 30.78 30.53 -6.62
N ASP A 209 31.86 29.85 -6.22
CA ASP A 209 33.03 29.68 -7.04
C ASP A 209 32.73 28.73 -8.20
N ALA A 210 33.05 29.19 -9.40
CA ALA A 210 32.87 28.44 -10.62
C ALA A 210 34.00 27.41 -10.78
N SER A 211 33.85 26.22 -10.20
CA SER A 211 34.48 24.99 -10.72
C SER A 211 34.03 23.75 -9.94
N GLY A 212 32.95 23.12 -10.41
CA GLY A 212 32.52 21.82 -9.91
C GLY A 212 31.34 21.33 -10.75
N ALA A 213 31.66 20.72 -11.89
CA ALA A 213 30.70 20.26 -12.88
C ALA A 213 29.64 19.32 -12.27
N PHE A 214 28.41 19.82 -12.13
CA PHE A 214 27.22 19.00 -11.99
C PHE A 214 26.76 18.60 -13.39
N ASP A 215 26.98 17.33 -13.74
CA ASP A 215 26.59 16.75 -15.01
C ASP A 215 25.09 16.43 -14.98
N VAL A 216 24.28 17.39 -15.40
CA VAL A 216 22.83 17.24 -15.59
C VAL A 216 22.61 16.83 -17.04
N PHE A 217 22.37 15.54 -17.27
CA PHE A 217 21.85 15.06 -18.56
C PHE A 217 20.40 15.53 -18.74
N MET A 218 20.24 16.76 -19.24
CA MET A 218 19.00 17.21 -19.87
C MET A 218 18.85 16.45 -21.18
N PHE A 219 17.84 15.58 -21.24
CA PHE A 219 17.38 14.95 -22.47
C PHE A 219 16.94 16.06 -23.44
N ASP A 220 17.64 16.17 -24.58
CA ASP A 220 17.34 17.10 -25.67
C ASP A 220 16.36 16.43 -26.65
N PRO A 221 15.08 16.85 -26.73
CA PRO A 221 14.09 16.21 -27.59
C PRO A 221 14.18 16.63 -29.08
N TYR A 222 15.22 17.34 -29.54
CA TYR A 222 15.30 17.82 -30.92
C TYR A 222 16.45 17.27 -31.77
N ARG A 223 17.09 16.17 -31.36
CA ARG A 223 18.04 15.47 -32.24
C ARG A 223 17.32 14.55 -33.24
N ALA A 224 16.79 15.17 -34.29
CA ALA A 224 16.40 14.49 -35.51
C ALA A 224 17.61 13.75 -36.11
N GLY A 225 17.52 12.43 -36.19
CA GLY A 225 18.55 11.58 -36.77
C GLY A 225 18.08 10.13 -36.81
N ASP A 226 17.29 9.81 -37.84
CA ASP A 226 17.23 8.52 -38.53
C ASP A 226 17.41 7.26 -37.66
N MET A 227 16.31 6.74 -37.13
CA MET A 227 16.20 5.33 -36.75
C MET A 227 15.05 4.70 -37.54
N THR A 228 15.43 4.03 -38.62
CA THR A 228 14.60 3.06 -39.32
C THR A 228 14.43 1.83 -38.42
N VAL A 229 13.27 1.68 -37.79
CA VAL A 229 12.85 0.40 -37.22
C VAL A 229 12.19 -0.40 -38.33
N SER A 230 12.94 -1.37 -38.84
CA SER A 230 12.48 -2.36 -39.80
C SER A 230 11.55 -3.36 -39.12
N GLY A 231 10.33 -3.47 -39.66
CA GLY A 231 9.59 -4.72 -39.81
C GLY A 231 9.23 -5.51 -38.56
N VAL A 232 8.10 -5.16 -37.94
CA VAL A 232 7.18 -6.17 -37.38
C VAL A 232 5.79 -5.83 -37.90
N GLU A 233 5.39 -6.51 -38.98
CA GLU A 233 4.00 -6.55 -39.42
C GLU A 233 3.27 -7.53 -38.49
N VAL A 234 2.35 -7.01 -37.67
CA VAL A 234 1.39 -7.85 -36.95
C VAL A 234 0.15 -7.92 -37.82
N ASP A 235 0.02 -9.01 -38.55
CA ASP A 235 -1.18 -9.38 -39.28
C ASP A 235 -2.21 -9.87 -38.25
N VAL A 236 -3.24 -9.06 -37.98
CA VAL A 236 -4.38 -9.46 -37.15
C VAL A 236 -5.53 -9.71 -38.11
N ASP A 237 -5.73 -10.98 -38.47
CA ASP A 237 -6.96 -11.43 -39.13
C ASP A 237 -8.12 -11.26 -38.13
N VAL A 238 -8.90 -10.19 -38.33
CA VAL A 238 -10.18 -9.95 -37.66
C VAL A 238 -11.26 -10.52 -38.55
N ASP A 239 -11.50 -11.82 -38.47
CA ASP A 239 -12.73 -12.43 -38.98
C ASP A 239 -13.21 -13.54 -38.03
N ASP A 240 -14.47 -13.39 -37.60
CA ASP A 240 -15.35 -14.35 -36.92
C ASP A 240 -14.95 -14.91 -35.54
N VAL A 241 -15.31 -14.15 -34.49
CA VAL A 241 -15.66 -14.75 -33.18
C VAL A 241 -17.19 -14.74 -33.05
N ILE A 242 -17.81 -15.85 -33.43
CA ILE A 242 -19.20 -16.16 -33.09
C ILE A 242 -19.21 -16.71 -31.66
N ILE A 243 -19.81 -15.98 -30.73
CA ILE A 243 -20.09 -16.47 -29.37
C ILE A 243 -21.44 -17.18 -29.40
N GLU A 244 -21.44 -18.51 -29.48
CA GLU A 244 -22.63 -19.32 -29.23
C GLU A 244 -22.85 -19.45 -27.72
N PHE A 245 -23.98 -18.94 -27.24
CA PHE A 245 -24.45 -19.16 -25.88
C PHE A 245 -25.22 -20.47 -25.83
N ASP A 246 -24.68 -21.46 -25.14
CA ASP A 246 -25.40 -22.71 -24.86
C ASP A 246 -26.56 -22.41 -23.91
N ALA A 247 -27.73 -22.91 -24.25
CA ALA A 247 -28.98 -22.64 -23.55
C ALA A 247 -28.94 -23.23 -22.13
N VAL A 248 -29.23 -22.38 -21.13
CA VAL A 248 -29.41 -22.80 -19.74
C VAL A 248 -30.60 -23.74 -19.63
N GLU A 249 -30.34 -24.99 -19.25
CA GLU A 249 -31.36 -25.98 -18.92
C GLU A 249 -32.11 -25.52 -17.66
N THR A 250 -33.43 -25.34 -17.79
CA THR A 250 -34.31 -24.96 -16.69
C THR A 250 -34.58 -26.18 -15.82
N VAL A 251 -34.05 -26.17 -14.59
CA VAL A 251 -34.36 -27.21 -13.59
C VAL A 251 -35.73 -26.90 -12.99
N GLU A 252 -36.71 -27.79 -13.21
CA GLU A 252 -38.04 -27.69 -12.60
C GLU A 252 -37.99 -27.89 -11.07
N PRO A 253 -38.84 -27.19 -10.30
CA PRO A 253 -38.88 -27.31 -8.86
C PRO A 253 -39.53 -28.63 -8.43
N VAL A 254 -38.87 -29.33 -7.49
CA VAL A 254 -39.41 -30.49 -6.77
C VAL A 254 -40.49 -30.01 -5.80
N GLU A 255 -41.74 -30.43 -6.02
CA GLU A 255 -42.82 -30.30 -5.03
C GLU A 255 -42.53 -31.24 -3.84
N ILE A 256 -42.62 -30.69 -2.62
CA ILE A 256 -42.63 -31.44 -1.35
C ILE A 256 -44.03 -31.34 -0.75
#